data_AF-A0A5E4CXB3-F1
#
_entry.id   AF-A0A5E4CXB3-F1
#
_cell.length_a   1.000
_cell.length_b   1.000
_cell.length_c   1.000
_cell.angle_alpha   90.00
_cell.angle_beta   90.00
_cell.angle_gamma   90.00
#
_symmetry.space_group_name_H-M   'P 1'
#
loop_
_entity.id
_entity.type
_entity.pdbx_description
1 polymer ?
#
loop_
_entity_poly.entity_id
_entity_poly.type
_entity_poly.pdbx_seq_one_letter_code
_entity_poly.pdbx_strand_id
1 'polypeptide(L)'
;MAASLREPPFISSASSSTCDTDDEGVRGTCEDASLCKRFAVSVGYWHDPYIQHLVRLTKERKAPEINRGYFARVHGVNQLLKAFLRKTECHCQVLNLGAGMDTTFWKLKDENLLPSKYFEVDFPMIVTRKLHNIKNKPLLSKPIVELHSEDMLHMDGHTLDSKRYAIIGADLRDLSELEEKLKKCNMNTQLPTLLITECVLVYMTPEQSANLLKWASNTFETAMLINYEQVNMGDRFGQIMIENLRRRQCDLAGVETCKSLESQVREHTWGVCLSS
;
A
#
# COMPACT_ATOMS: atom_id res chain seq x y z
N MET A 1 -56.27 -37.13 -7.53
CA MET A 1 -56.08 -35.71 -7.15
C MET A 1 -54.67 -35.57 -6.62
N ALA A 2 -53.84 -34.83 -7.35
CA ALA A 2 -52.41 -34.68 -7.08
C ALA A 2 -52.19 -33.74 -5.90
N ALA A 3 -51.43 -34.19 -4.90
CA ALA A 3 -50.89 -33.33 -3.85
C ALA A 3 -49.38 -33.21 -4.08
N SER A 4 -48.97 -32.03 -4.55
CA SER A 4 -47.59 -31.63 -4.79
C SER A 4 -46.88 -31.46 -3.44
N LEU A 5 -45.86 -32.27 -3.19
CA LEU A 5 -44.91 -32.07 -2.09
C LEU A 5 -43.87 -31.06 -2.58
N ARG A 6 -43.91 -29.84 -2.04
CA ARG A 6 -42.88 -28.81 -2.24
C ARG A 6 -41.65 -29.19 -1.41
N GLU A 7 -40.55 -29.51 -2.09
CA GLU A 7 -39.22 -29.53 -1.47
C GLU A 7 -38.78 -28.10 -1.09
N PRO A 8 -38.08 -27.91 0.03
CA PRO A 8 -37.50 -26.61 0.39
C PRO A 8 -36.32 -26.30 -0.55
N PRO A 9 -36.15 -25.03 -0.97
CA PRO A 9 -35.02 -24.67 -1.82
C PRO A 9 -33.72 -24.79 -1.04
N PHE A 10 -32.78 -25.56 -1.59
CA PHE A 10 -31.38 -25.53 -1.20
C PHE A 10 -30.86 -24.10 -1.31
N ILE A 11 -30.67 -23.43 -0.16
CA ILE A 11 -29.87 -22.22 -0.09
C ILE A 11 -28.42 -22.69 -0.16
N SER A 12 -27.85 -22.63 -1.36
CA SER A 12 -26.40 -22.57 -1.55
C SER A 12 -25.91 -21.29 -0.89
N SER A 13 -25.47 -21.38 0.36
CA SER A 13 -24.67 -20.34 0.99
C SER A 13 -23.36 -20.23 0.22
N ALA A 14 -23.32 -19.29 -0.71
CA ALA A 14 -22.10 -18.89 -1.40
C ALA A 14 -21.02 -18.56 -0.35
N SER A 15 -19.81 -18.98 -0.64
CA SER A 15 -18.57 -18.76 0.10
C SER A 15 -18.12 -17.29 0.08
N SER A 16 -19.02 -16.33 0.33
CA SER A 16 -18.72 -14.89 0.30
C SER A 16 -18.39 -14.31 1.68
N SER A 17 -18.63 -15.03 2.77
CA SER A 17 -18.45 -14.48 4.12
C SER A 17 -17.01 -14.47 4.60
N THR A 18 -16.15 -15.38 4.12
CA THR A 18 -14.76 -15.48 4.58
C THR A 18 -13.87 -14.41 3.95
N CYS A 19 -14.00 -14.14 2.65
CA CYS A 19 -13.18 -13.12 1.97
C CYS A 19 -13.46 -11.70 2.47
N ASP A 20 -14.74 -11.36 2.73
CA ASP A 20 -15.11 -10.03 3.22
C ASP A 20 -14.62 -9.78 4.66
N THR A 21 -14.56 -10.84 5.48
CA THR A 21 -14.08 -10.77 6.86
C THR A 21 -12.55 -10.63 6.91
N ASP A 22 -11.83 -11.39 6.08
CA ASP A 22 -10.37 -11.28 5.97
C ASP A 22 -9.96 -9.89 5.46
N ASP A 23 -10.70 -9.33 4.50
CA ASP A 23 -10.44 -7.99 3.99
C ASP A 23 -10.69 -6.90 5.05
N GLU A 24 -11.62 -7.09 5.99
CA GLU A 24 -11.83 -6.15 7.09
C GLU A 24 -10.59 -6.09 8.00
N GLY A 25 -10.05 -7.24 8.38
CA GLY A 25 -8.82 -7.34 9.15
C GLY A 25 -7.62 -6.74 8.42
N VAL A 26 -7.45 -7.05 7.13
CA VAL A 26 -6.40 -6.47 6.28
C VAL A 26 -6.52 -4.95 6.22
N ARG A 27 -7.72 -4.40 6.01
CA ARG A 27 -7.95 -2.94 6.03
C ARG A 27 -7.66 -2.32 7.41
N GLY A 28 -7.86 -3.07 8.49
CA GLY A 28 -7.50 -2.66 9.86
C GLY A 28 -6.00 -2.42 10.04
N THR A 29 -5.14 -3.14 9.30
CA THR A 29 -3.68 -2.98 9.39
C THR A 29 -3.18 -1.58 9.00
N CYS A 30 -3.93 -0.87 8.15
CA CYS A 30 -3.66 0.52 7.79
C CYS A 30 -3.73 1.44 9.02
N GLU A 31 -4.73 1.25 9.89
CA GLU A 31 -4.82 2.03 11.14
C GLU A 31 -3.65 1.70 12.07
N ASP A 32 -3.35 0.42 12.28
CA ASP A 32 -2.24 -0.04 13.13
C ASP A 32 -0.88 0.53 12.69
N ALA A 33 -0.56 0.42 11.40
CA ALA A 33 0.68 0.93 10.84
C ALA A 33 0.78 2.45 10.98
N SER A 34 -0.31 3.16 10.69
CA SER A 34 -0.34 4.62 10.75
C SER A 34 -0.23 5.15 12.18
N LEU A 35 -0.85 4.48 13.16
CA LEU A 35 -0.72 4.82 14.57
C LEU A 35 0.71 4.62 15.07
N CYS A 36 1.37 3.54 14.66
CA CYS A 36 2.77 3.28 15.02
C CYS A 36 3.71 4.32 14.38
N LYS A 37 3.52 4.63 13.09
CA LYS A 37 4.27 5.69 12.39
C LYS A 37 4.07 7.05 13.09
N ARG A 38 2.82 7.46 13.36
CA ARG A 38 2.55 8.76 14.04
C ARG A 38 3.12 8.82 15.45
N PHE A 39 3.07 7.71 16.20
CA PHE A 39 3.68 7.67 17.53
C PHE A 39 5.20 7.81 17.47
N ALA A 40 5.87 7.09 16.58
CA ALA A 40 7.33 7.19 16.41
C ALA A 40 7.77 8.60 15.97
N VAL A 41 6.98 9.28 15.12
CA VAL A 41 7.19 10.69 14.76
C VAL A 41 7.07 11.60 15.98
N SER A 42 6.05 11.41 16.83
CA SER A 42 5.83 12.29 17.99
C SER A 42 6.94 12.19 19.05
N VAL A 43 7.68 11.07 19.08
CA VAL A 43 8.86 10.89 19.94
C VAL A 43 10.19 11.09 19.19
N GLY A 44 10.16 11.62 17.97
CA GLY A 44 11.33 12.18 17.28
C GLY A 44 12.17 11.19 16.46
N TYR A 45 11.66 10.02 16.09
CA TYR A 45 12.44 9.07 15.26
C TYR A 45 12.68 9.59 13.84
N TRP A 46 11.72 10.30 13.24
CA TRP A 46 11.91 11.05 11.99
C TRP A 46 10.96 12.25 11.93
N HIS A 47 11.22 13.15 10.98
CA HIS A 47 10.37 14.32 10.75
C HIS A 47 9.25 14.00 9.75
N ASP A 48 8.01 14.23 10.14
CA ASP A 48 6.83 14.13 9.28
C ASP A 48 5.74 15.08 9.78
N PRO A 49 5.60 16.28 9.17
CA PRO A 49 4.59 17.25 9.59
C PRO A 49 3.19 16.91 9.07
N TYR A 50 3.03 15.88 8.24
CA TYR A 50 1.80 15.58 7.52
C TYR A 50 0.97 14.48 8.18
N ILE A 51 1.61 13.47 8.77
CA ILE A 51 0.92 12.29 9.30
C ILE A 51 -0.11 12.62 10.39
N GLN A 52 0.12 13.72 11.11
CA GLN A 52 -0.82 14.22 12.13
C GLN A 52 -2.19 14.63 11.58
N HIS A 53 -2.27 14.92 10.28
CA HIS A 53 -3.51 15.30 9.58
C HIS A 53 -4.29 14.10 9.04
N LEU A 54 -3.67 12.91 9.01
CA LEU A 54 -4.28 11.70 8.47
C LEU A 54 -4.77 10.75 9.58
N VAL A 55 -4.01 10.61 10.66
CA VAL A 55 -4.27 9.60 11.72
C VAL A 55 -4.06 10.22 13.07
N ARG A 56 -4.90 9.95 14.08
CA ARG A 56 -4.81 10.47 15.46
C ARG A 56 -3.55 10.04 16.22
N LEU A 57 -3.11 10.81 17.23
CA LEU A 57 -2.03 10.37 18.12
C LEU A 57 -2.58 9.38 19.16
N THR A 58 -1.98 8.19 19.25
CA THR A 58 -2.32 7.25 20.33
C THR A 58 -1.75 7.72 21.67
N LYS A 59 -2.50 7.47 22.74
CA LYS A 59 -2.03 7.68 24.13
C LYS A 59 -1.19 6.51 24.64
N GLU A 60 -1.36 5.33 24.05
CA GLU A 60 -0.64 4.14 24.45
C GLU A 60 0.79 4.16 23.93
N ARG A 61 1.75 3.95 24.83
CA ARG A 61 3.16 3.89 24.46
C ARG A 61 3.43 2.62 23.66
N LYS A 62 4.17 2.76 22.57
CA LYS A 62 4.76 1.62 21.83
C LYS A 62 6.11 1.27 22.44
N ALA A 63 6.43 -0.02 22.48
CA ALA A 63 7.73 -0.48 22.97
C ALA A 63 8.88 0.10 22.11
N PRO A 64 10.04 0.45 22.69
CA PRO A 64 11.11 1.12 21.96
C PRO A 64 11.60 0.38 20.71
N GLU A 65 11.62 -0.95 20.75
CA GLU A 65 11.96 -1.83 19.64
C GLU A 65 10.98 -1.72 18.47
N ILE A 66 9.68 -1.51 18.75
CA ILE A 66 8.67 -1.26 17.71
C ILE A 66 8.99 0.05 16.99
N ASN A 67 9.28 1.12 17.75
CA ASN A 67 9.60 2.41 17.14
C ASN A 67 10.91 2.36 16.34
N ARG A 68 11.93 1.64 16.83
CA ARG A 68 13.18 1.39 16.09
C ARG A 68 12.93 0.60 14.81
N GLY A 69 12.09 -0.42 14.86
CA GLY A 69 11.68 -1.19 13.67
C GLY A 69 10.99 -0.31 12.63
N TYR A 70 10.03 0.52 13.04
CA TYR A 70 9.38 1.48 12.13
C TYR A 70 10.34 2.53 11.58
N PHE A 71 11.30 3.01 12.37
CA PHE A 71 12.34 3.90 11.88
C PHE A 71 13.20 3.24 10.81
N ALA A 72 13.70 2.03 11.05
CA ALA A 72 14.50 1.29 10.07
C ALA A 72 13.71 1.02 8.79
N ARG A 73 12.44 0.60 8.91
CA ARG A 73 11.48 0.42 7.81
C ARG A 73 11.35 1.68 6.97
N VAL A 74 10.98 2.81 7.59
CA VAL A 74 10.78 4.09 6.90
C VAL A 74 12.09 4.61 6.30
N HIS A 75 13.21 4.48 7.01
CA HIS A 75 14.52 4.91 6.53
C HIS A 75 14.97 4.09 5.32
N GLY A 76 14.88 2.77 5.37
CA GLY A 76 15.29 1.87 4.29
C GLY A 76 14.53 2.13 2.99
N VAL A 77 13.19 2.17 3.06
CA VAL A 77 12.34 2.47 1.89
C VAL A 77 12.66 3.86 1.32
N ASN A 78 12.81 4.88 2.18
CA ASN A 78 13.14 6.23 1.72
C ASN A 78 14.52 6.34 1.08
N GLN A 79 15.52 5.60 1.57
CA GLN A 79 16.85 5.60 0.97
C GLN A 79 16.84 5.04 -0.44
N LEU A 80 16.11 3.93 -0.66
CA LEU A 80 15.95 3.30 -1.98
C LEU A 80 15.14 4.18 -2.93
N LEU A 81 14.02 4.75 -2.45
CA LEU A 81 13.22 5.73 -3.20
C LEU A 81 14.08 6.92 -3.65
N LYS A 82 14.83 7.55 -2.73
CA LYS A 82 15.69 8.68 -3.07
C LYS A 82 16.84 8.28 -4.01
N ALA A 83 17.36 7.05 -3.89
CA ALA A 83 18.36 6.55 -4.82
C ALA A 83 17.80 6.41 -6.24
N PHE A 84 16.59 5.87 -6.38
CA PHE A 84 15.89 5.78 -7.66
C PHE A 84 15.62 7.17 -8.26
N LEU A 85 15.03 8.09 -7.47
CA LEU A 85 14.76 9.47 -7.91
C LEU A 85 16.02 10.21 -8.37
N ARG A 86 17.16 10.02 -7.68
CA ARG A 86 18.45 10.60 -8.11
C ARG A 86 18.94 10.01 -9.42
N LYS A 87 18.78 8.70 -9.63
CA LYS A 87 19.24 8.02 -10.85
C LYS A 87 18.40 8.36 -12.08
N THR A 88 17.13 8.69 -11.88
CA THR A 88 16.22 9.10 -12.96
C THR A 88 16.11 10.62 -13.09
N GLU A 89 16.85 11.39 -12.30
CA GLU A 89 16.74 12.86 -12.24
C GLU A 89 15.29 13.33 -12.00
N CYS A 90 14.54 12.57 -11.20
CA CYS A 90 13.10 12.72 -10.96
C CYS A 90 12.22 12.57 -12.22
N HIS A 91 12.78 12.23 -13.38
CA HIS A 91 12.04 11.90 -14.61
C HIS A 91 11.56 10.44 -14.59
N CYS A 92 10.66 10.16 -13.66
CA CYS A 92 10.13 8.82 -13.42
C CYS A 92 8.73 8.86 -12.82
N GLN A 93 8.13 7.70 -12.61
CA GLN A 93 6.90 7.54 -11.84
C GLN A 93 7.18 6.79 -10.55
N VAL A 94 6.35 7.03 -9.54
CA VAL A 94 6.33 6.23 -8.31
C VAL A 94 4.92 5.70 -8.12
N LEU A 95 4.78 4.40 -7.90
CA LEU A 95 3.52 3.70 -7.67
C LEU A 95 3.58 3.00 -6.31
N ASN A 96 2.96 3.60 -5.30
CA ASN A 96 2.86 3.04 -3.96
C ASN A 96 1.58 2.20 -3.85
N LEU A 97 1.76 0.88 -3.81
CA LEU A 97 0.68 -0.11 -3.80
C LEU A 97 0.39 -0.51 -2.36
N GLY A 98 -0.86 -0.34 -1.90
CA GLY A 98 -1.24 -0.45 -0.49
C GLY A 98 -0.71 0.71 0.35
N ALA A 99 -0.82 1.93 -0.19
CA ALA A 99 -0.18 3.13 0.36
C ALA A 99 -0.70 3.55 1.74
N GLY A 100 -1.92 3.16 2.12
CA GLY A 100 -2.55 3.57 3.36
C GLY A 100 -2.53 5.08 3.56
N MET A 101 -2.16 5.51 4.77
CA MET A 101 -2.01 6.93 5.13
C MET A 101 -0.57 7.43 4.93
N ASP A 102 0.16 6.90 3.95
CA ASP A 102 1.50 7.36 3.62
C ASP A 102 1.54 8.86 3.26
N THR A 103 2.65 9.51 3.60
CA THR A 103 2.85 10.96 3.50
C THR A 103 3.97 11.34 2.55
N THR A 104 4.51 10.38 1.81
CA THR A 104 5.78 10.54 1.08
C THR A 104 5.67 11.58 -0.03
N PHE A 105 4.52 11.69 -0.71
CA PHE A 105 4.30 12.73 -1.72
C PHE A 105 4.63 14.14 -1.18
N TRP A 106 4.06 14.52 -0.03
CA TRP A 106 4.27 15.84 0.55
C TRP A 106 5.71 16.06 1.01
N LYS A 107 6.33 15.04 1.64
CA LYS A 107 7.74 15.10 2.04
C LYS A 107 8.68 15.25 0.84
N LEU A 108 8.43 14.53 -0.26
CA LEU A 108 9.20 14.69 -1.50
C LEU A 108 9.03 16.08 -2.10
N LYS A 109 7.84 16.69 -1.99
CA LYS A 109 7.63 18.08 -2.41
C LYS A 109 8.48 19.05 -1.60
N ASP A 110 8.50 18.93 -0.28
CA ASP A 110 9.31 19.80 0.58
C ASP A 110 10.81 19.66 0.29
N GLU A 111 11.25 18.47 -0.11
CA GLU A 111 12.63 18.20 -0.49
C GLU A 111 12.96 18.55 -1.96
N ASN A 112 11.98 19.03 -2.75
CA ASN A 112 12.12 19.26 -4.21
C ASN A 112 12.53 18.00 -5.01
N LEU A 113 12.05 16.82 -4.59
CA LEU A 113 12.35 15.51 -5.19
C LEU A 113 11.12 14.85 -5.82
N LEU A 114 10.14 15.62 -6.28
CA LEU A 114 8.91 15.05 -6.84
C LEU A 114 9.16 14.33 -8.17
N PRO A 115 8.69 13.07 -8.34
CA PRO A 115 8.72 12.39 -9.63
C PRO A 115 7.78 13.05 -10.63
N SER A 116 7.85 12.69 -11.92
CA SER A 116 6.91 13.16 -12.96
C SER A 116 5.45 12.98 -12.51
N LYS A 117 5.10 11.83 -11.94
CA LYS A 117 3.82 11.62 -11.26
C LYS A 117 3.94 10.57 -10.15
N TYR A 118 3.26 10.82 -9.03
CA TYR A 118 3.18 9.92 -7.89
C TYR A 118 1.78 9.30 -7.82
N PHE A 119 1.70 7.99 -7.76
CA PHE A 119 0.46 7.23 -7.72
C PHE A 119 0.39 6.47 -6.39
N GLU A 120 -0.78 6.49 -5.77
CA GLU A 120 -1.11 5.66 -4.63
C GLU A 120 -2.32 4.80 -4.96
N VAL A 121 -2.25 3.54 -4.57
CA VAL A 121 -3.36 2.59 -4.69
C VAL A 121 -3.64 1.98 -3.34
N ASP A 122 -4.92 1.90 -2.97
CA ASP A 122 -5.37 1.16 -1.80
C ASP A 122 -6.84 0.77 -1.98
N PHE A 123 -7.42 0.02 -1.04
CA PHE A 123 -8.83 -0.29 -1.06
C PHE A 123 -9.69 0.99 -1.08
N PRO A 124 -10.83 1.00 -1.79
CA PRO A 124 -11.73 2.16 -1.87
C PRO A 124 -12.08 2.78 -0.51
N MET A 125 -12.26 1.96 0.53
CA MET A 125 -12.52 2.44 1.90
C MET A 125 -11.36 3.26 2.48
N ILE A 126 -10.12 2.82 2.27
CA ILE A 126 -8.91 3.50 2.76
C ILE A 126 -8.71 4.81 2.01
N VAL A 127 -8.89 4.78 0.68
CA VAL A 127 -8.82 5.96 -0.17
C VAL A 127 -9.86 6.99 0.24
N THR A 128 -11.14 6.62 0.41
CA THR A 128 -12.18 7.55 0.84
C THR A 128 -11.83 8.24 2.17
N ARG A 129 -11.25 7.52 3.14
CA ARG A 129 -10.76 8.11 4.40
C ARG A 129 -9.64 9.12 4.16
N LYS A 130 -8.65 8.78 3.32
CA LYS A 130 -7.53 9.67 2.99
C LYS A 130 -8.01 10.93 2.25
N LEU A 131 -8.87 10.75 1.25
CA LEU A 131 -9.50 11.82 0.47
C LEU A 131 -10.31 12.78 1.36
N HIS A 132 -11.07 12.25 2.32
CA HIS A 132 -11.79 13.08 3.29
C HIS A 132 -10.84 13.99 4.08
N ASN A 133 -9.71 13.47 4.56
CA ASN A 133 -8.71 14.26 5.28
C ASN A 133 -8.05 15.30 4.36
N ILE A 134 -7.67 14.92 3.12
CA ILE A 134 -7.07 15.85 2.15
C ILE A 134 -8.03 17.01 1.87
N LYS A 135 -9.31 16.73 1.60
CA LYS A 135 -10.34 17.75 1.33
C LYS A 135 -10.51 18.72 2.50
N ASN A 136 -10.48 18.23 3.73
CA ASN A 136 -10.77 19.02 4.93
C ASN A 136 -9.55 19.70 5.56
N LYS A 137 -8.33 19.41 5.08
CA LYS A 137 -7.09 19.95 5.64
C LYS A 137 -6.31 20.71 4.56
N PRO A 138 -6.34 22.05 4.55
CA PRO A 138 -5.63 22.86 3.56
C PRO A 138 -4.12 22.56 3.45
N LEU A 139 -3.49 22.13 4.55
CA LEU A 139 -2.08 21.71 4.56
C LEU A 139 -1.81 20.47 3.68
N LEU A 140 -2.83 19.66 3.40
CA LEU A 140 -2.73 18.50 2.50
C LEU A 140 -3.17 18.84 1.08
N SER A 141 -4.25 19.61 0.91
CA SER A 141 -4.80 19.91 -0.42
C SER A 141 -4.03 21.00 -1.18
N LYS A 142 -3.61 22.08 -0.52
CA LYS A 142 -2.91 23.19 -1.20
C LYS A 142 -1.66 22.75 -1.97
N PRO A 143 -0.76 21.92 -1.41
CA PRO A 143 0.42 21.45 -2.14
C PRO A 143 0.09 20.66 -3.41
N ILE A 144 -1.07 20.00 -3.46
CA ILE A 144 -1.52 19.24 -4.64
C ILE A 144 -2.07 20.23 -5.68
N VAL A 145 -2.91 21.19 -5.26
CA VAL A 145 -3.48 22.23 -6.13
C VAL A 145 -2.40 23.09 -6.79
N GLU A 146 -1.38 23.51 -6.03
CA GLU A 146 -0.23 24.30 -6.54
C GLU A 146 0.48 23.63 -7.72
N LEU A 147 0.43 22.31 -7.78
CA LEU A 147 1.08 21.50 -8.82
C LEU A 147 0.11 21.05 -9.90
N HIS A 148 -1.18 21.33 -9.73
CA HIS A 148 -2.22 21.01 -10.68
C HIS A 148 -2.37 22.12 -11.72
N SER A 149 -2.83 21.75 -12.93
CA SER A 149 -3.04 22.72 -14.01
C SER A 149 -4.36 23.49 -13.85
N GLU A 150 -5.27 23.00 -12.99
CA GLU A 150 -6.60 23.57 -12.77
C GLU A 150 -6.77 24.00 -11.30
N ASP A 151 -7.65 24.97 -11.06
CA ASP A 151 -7.86 25.56 -9.73
C ASP A 151 -8.60 24.61 -8.76
N MET A 152 -9.20 23.53 -9.26
CA MET A 152 -9.99 22.58 -8.45
C MET A 152 -9.50 21.13 -8.61
N LEU A 153 -9.37 20.41 -7.49
CA LEU A 153 -9.08 18.99 -7.50
C LEU A 153 -10.37 18.20 -7.78
N HIS A 154 -10.39 17.46 -8.88
CA HIS A 154 -11.47 16.52 -9.14
C HIS A 154 -11.30 15.29 -8.25
N MET A 155 -12.25 15.10 -7.33
CA MET A 155 -12.31 13.95 -6.43
C MET A 155 -13.64 13.24 -6.67
N ASP A 156 -13.59 12.06 -7.28
CA ASP A 156 -14.78 11.23 -7.55
C ASP A 156 -14.73 9.97 -6.68
N GLY A 157 -15.52 9.96 -5.59
CA GLY A 157 -15.76 8.86 -4.65
C GLY A 157 -14.50 8.20 -4.05
N HIS A 158 -13.79 7.46 -4.90
CA HIS A 158 -12.62 6.64 -4.59
C HIS A 158 -11.40 7.02 -5.44
N THR A 159 -11.40 8.17 -6.14
CA THR A 159 -10.27 8.63 -6.94
C THR A 159 -10.00 10.11 -6.72
N LEU A 160 -8.73 10.48 -6.59
CA LEU A 160 -8.23 11.84 -6.79
C LEU A 160 -7.22 11.75 -7.93
N ASP A 161 -7.43 12.54 -8.99
CA ASP A 161 -6.46 12.67 -10.07
C ASP A 161 -6.01 14.14 -10.18
N SER A 162 -4.70 14.34 -10.19
CA SER A 162 -4.08 15.63 -10.44
C SER A 162 -2.87 15.44 -11.36
N LYS A 163 -2.23 16.55 -11.73
CA LYS A 163 -1.10 16.52 -12.67
C LYS A 163 0.09 15.72 -12.12
N ARG A 164 0.37 15.85 -10.81
CA ARG A 164 1.58 15.30 -10.17
C ARG A 164 1.29 14.22 -9.14
N TYR A 165 0.02 14.02 -8.76
CA TYR A 165 -0.39 13.08 -7.73
C TYR A 165 -1.74 12.45 -8.05
N ALA A 166 -1.86 11.14 -7.94
CA ALA A 166 -3.12 10.43 -8.04
C ALA A 166 -3.28 9.44 -6.87
N ILE A 167 -4.50 9.31 -6.36
CA ILE A 167 -4.88 8.33 -5.34
C ILE A 167 -6.07 7.54 -5.88
N ILE A 168 -5.93 6.23 -5.96
CA ILE A 168 -6.84 5.34 -6.68
C ILE A 168 -7.34 4.26 -5.73
N GLY A 169 -8.66 4.19 -5.55
CA GLY A 169 -9.33 3.11 -4.85
C GLY A 169 -9.48 1.91 -5.77
N ALA A 170 -8.70 0.85 -5.57
CA ALA A 170 -8.76 -0.38 -6.35
C ALA A 170 -8.32 -1.57 -5.49
N ASP A 171 -8.82 -2.76 -5.82
CA ASP A 171 -8.31 -3.99 -5.23
C ASP A 171 -7.05 -4.45 -6.00
N LEU A 172 -5.93 -4.62 -5.31
CA LEU A 172 -4.67 -5.07 -5.95
C LEU A 172 -4.75 -6.50 -6.50
N ARG A 173 -5.78 -7.27 -6.12
CA ARG A 173 -6.05 -8.62 -6.61
C ARG A 173 -6.80 -8.60 -7.95
N ASP A 174 -7.48 -7.50 -8.29
CA ASP A 174 -8.12 -7.28 -9.58
C ASP A 174 -7.21 -6.42 -10.48
N LEU A 175 -6.32 -7.10 -11.21
CA LEU A 175 -5.33 -6.43 -12.06
C LEU A 175 -5.97 -5.70 -13.25
N SER A 176 -7.13 -6.15 -13.72
CA SER A 176 -7.84 -5.48 -14.81
C SER A 176 -8.37 -4.12 -14.35
N GLU A 177 -9.01 -4.08 -13.18
CA GLU A 177 -9.48 -2.84 -12.56
C GLU A 177 -8.31 -1.90 -12.25
N LEU A 178 -7.24 -2.43 -11.66
CA LEU A 178 -6.03 -1.68 -11.32
C LEU A 178 -5.43 -0.97 -12.55
N GLU A 179 -5.20 -1.72 -13.62
CA GLU A 179 -4.59 -1.19 -14.85
C GLU A 179 -5.49 -0.16 -15.53
N GLU A 180 -6.80 -0.41 -15.60
CA GLU A 180 -7.77 0.52 -16.18
C GLU A 180 -7.73 1.87 -15.43
N LYS A 181 -7.78 1.85 -14.10
CA LYS A 181 -7.79 3.07 -13.27
C LYS A 181 -6.46 3.82 -13.33
N LEU A 182 -5.32 3.12 -13.34
CA LEU A 182 -4.01 3.75 -13.52
C LEU A 182 -3.88 4.43 -14.89
N LYS A 183 -4.35 3.79 -15.96
CA LYS A 183 -4.39 4.38 -17.31
C LYS A 183 -5.31 5.60 -17.38
N LYS A 184 -6.48 5.56 -16.73
CA LYS A 184 -7.38 6.72 -16.61
C LYS A 184 -6.70 7.90 -15.92
N CYS A 185 -5.84 7.63 -14.94
CA CYS A 185 -4.99 8.63 -14.30
C CYS A 185 -3.70 8.96 -15.09
N ASN A 186 -3.65 8.63 -16.38
CA ASN A 186 -2.54 8.96 -17.28
C ASN A 186 -1.18 8.38 -16.86
N MET A 187 -1.15 7.17 -16.29
CA MET A 187 0.09 6.44 -16.07
C MET A 187 0.77 6.13 -17.41
N ASN A 188 2.05 6.49 -17.56
CA ASN A 188 2.84 6.25 -18.75
C ASN A 188 3.75 5.02 -18.54
N THR A 189 3.57 3.98 -19.35
CA THR A 189 4.35 2.73 -19.28
C THR A 189 5.76 2.87 -19.83
N GLN A 190 6.05 3.95 -20.57
CA GLN A 190 7.37 4.23 -21.15
C GLN A 190 8.31 4.94 -20.18
N LEU A 191 7.82 5.43 -19.03
CA LEU A 191 8.66 6.08 -18.03
C LEU A 191 9.26 5.06 -17.06
N PRO A 192 10.51 5.26 -16.60
CA PRO A 192 11.04 4.51 -15.47
C PRO A 192 10.07 4.57 -14.29
N THR A 193 9.68 3.43 -13.75
CA THR A 193 8.65 3.37 -12.70
C THR A 193 9.16 2.61 -11.48
N LEU A 194 9.12 3.26 -10.32
CA LEU A 194 9.37 2.61 -9.03
C LEU A 194 8.05 2.15 -8.43
N LEU A 195 7.93 0.87 -8.13
CA LEU A 195 6.82 0.30 -7.39
C LEU A 195 7.24 0.07 -5.94
N ILE A 196 6.34 0.37 -5.00
CA ILE A 196 6.56 0.18 -3.56
C ILE A 196 5.45 -0.69 -3.00
N THR A 197 5.81 -1.75 -2.29
CA THR A 197 4.91 -2.61 -1.52
C THR A 197 5.43 -2.67 -0.07
N GLU A 198 4.89 -1.83 0.81
CA GLU A 198 5.37 -1.65 2.19
C GLU A 198 4.46 -2.36 3.21
N CYS A 199 4.72 -3.64 3.48
CA CYS A 199 3.88 -4.61 4.20
C CYS A 199 2.52 -4.80 3.50
N VAL A 200 2.52 -5.34 2.29
CA VAL A 200 1.32 -5.44 1.45
C VAL A 200 1.14 -6.83 0.85
N LEU A 201 2.17 -7.37 0.19
CA LEU A 201 2.06 -8.65 -0.53
C LEU A 201 1.75 -9.83 0.41
N VAL A 202 2.25 -9.79 1.63
CA VAL A 202 1.94 -10.79 2.67
C VAL A 202 0.43 -10.96 2.99
N TYR A 203 -0.43 -9.98 2.67
CA TYR A 203 -1.87 -10.05 2.91
C TYR A 203 -2.68 -10.67 1.77
N MET A 204 -2.04 -10.93 0.63
CA MET A 204 -2.66 -11.62 -0.52
C MET A 204 -2.06 -13.01 -0.66
N THR A 205 -2.74 -13.90 -1.39
CA THR A 205 -2.19 -15.24 -1.61
C THR A 205 -0.86 -15.16 -2.40
N PRO A 206 0.02 -16.17 -2.32
CA PRO A 206 1.23 -16.22 -3.14
C PRO A 206 0.94 -16.08 -4.63
N GLU A 207 -0.16 -16.67 -5.10
CA GLU A 207 -0.59 -16.54 -6.50
C GLU A 207 -0.97 -15.10 -6.87
N GLN A 208 -1.75 -14.42 -6.02
CA GLN A 208 -2.17 -13.04 -6.26
C GLN A 208 -0.97 -12.07 -6.26
N SER A 209 -0.06 -12.21 -5.30
CA SER A 209 1.16 -11.39 -5.25
C SER A 209 2.08 -11.67 -6.44
N ALA A 210 2.29 -12.94 -6.81
CA ALA A 210 3.05 -13.29 -8.01
C ALA A 210 2.44 -12.70 -9.29
N ASN A 211 1.10 -12.71 -9.41
CA ASN A 211 0.39 -12.11 -10.54
C ASN A 211 0.60 -10.59 -10.61
N LEU A 212 0.51 -9.88 -9.48
CA LEU A 212 0.76 -8.44 -9.40
C LEU A 212 2.21 -8.09 -9.78
N LEU A 213 3.17 -8.86 -9.28
CA LEU A 213 4.60 -8.68 -9.60
C LEU A 213 4.89 -8.94 -11.08
N LYS A 214 4.29 -9.98 -11.66
CA LYS A 214 4.40 -10.31 -13.09
C LYS A 214 3.74 -9.23 -13.96
N TRP A 215 2.59 -8.71 -13.54
CA TRP A 215 1.96 -7.57 -14.22
C TRP A 215 2.89 -6.37 -14.24
N ALA A 216 3.51 -6.02 -13.11
CA ALA A 216 4.44 -4.90 -13.03
C ALA A 216 5.66 -5.09 -13.95
N SER A 217 6.26 -6.29 -13.95
CA SER A 217 7.42 -6.57 -14.83
C SER A 217 7.08 -6.56 -16.32
N ASN A 218 5.83 -6.90 -16.69
CA ASN A 218 5.38 -6.89 -18.07
C ASN A 218 4.92 -5.49 -18.54
N THR A 219 4.53 -4.63 -17.61
CA THR A 219 3.94 -3.32 -17.91
C THR A 219 5.01 -2.27 -18.22
N PHE A 220 6.13 -2.31 -17.50
CA PHE A 220 7.17 -1.28 -17.59
C PHE A 220 8.48 -1.87 -18.14
N GLU A 221 9.03 -1.24 -19.17
CA GLU A 221 10.33 -1.62 -19.71
C GLU A 221 11.47 -1.39 -18.70
N THR A 222 11.41 -0.28 -17.96
CA THR A 222 12.35 0.04 -16.88
C THR A 222 11.58 0.23 -15.58
N ALA A 223 11.79 -0.68 -14.63
CA ALA A 223 11.18 -0.57 -13.33
C ALA A 223 12.09 -1.04 -12.18
N MET A 224 11.78 -0.56 -10.99
CA MET A 224 12.35 -1.01 -9.72
C MET A 224 11.19 -1.37 -8.78
N LEU A 225 11.37 -2.41 -7.99
CA LEU A 225 10.43 -2.79 -6.93
C LEU A 225 11.12 -2.66 -5.57
N ILE A 226 10.45 -2.04 -4.61
CA ILE A 226 10.79 -2.12 -3.18
C ILE A 226 9.70 -2.93 -2.49
N ASN A 227 10.04 -4.11 -2.01
CA ASN A 227 9.19 -4.91 -1.14
C ASN A 227 9.74 -4.90 0.28
N TYR A 228 8.94 -4.46 1.26
CA TYR A 228 9.25 -4.56 2.68
C TYR A 228 8.17 -5.40 3.34
N GLU A 229 8.53 -6.56 3.90
CA GLU A 229 7.59 -7.41 4.64
C GLU A 229 8.32 -8.35 5.59
N GLN A 230 7.60 -9.29 6.18
CA GLN A 230 8.12 -10.29 7.08
C GLN A 230 9.11 -11.22 6.37
N VAL A 231 10.06 -11.76 7.13
CA VAL A 231 11.00 -12.79 6.68
C VAL A 231 11.34 -13.71 7.84
N ASN A 232 11.80 -14.92 7.53
CA ASN A 232 12.12 -15.97 8.51
C ASN A 232 10.90 -16.40 9.36
N MET A 233 9.71 -16.39 8.76
CA MET A 233 8.44 -16.69 9.45
C MET A 233 8.26 -18.16 9.86
N GLY A 234 9.21 -19.04 9.51
CA GLY A 234 9.17 -20.46 9.85
C GLY A 234 9.59 -20.79 11.29
N ASP A 235 10.13 -19.83 12.05
CA ASP A 235 10.58 -20.06 13.43
C ASP A 235 9.47 -19.84 14.48
N ARG A 236 9.81 -20.05 15.77
CA ARG A 236 8.86 -19.88 16.87
C ARG A 236 8.34 -18.44 16.99
N PHE A 237 9.17 -17.44 16.68
CA PHE A 237 8.73 -16.05 16.72
C PHE A 237 7.72 -15.77 15.59
N GLY A 238 7.98 -16.28 14.38
CA GLY A 238 7.07 -16.23 13.25
C GLY A 238 5.70 -16.86 13.56
N GLN A 239 5.68 -18.04 14.19
CA GLN A 239 4.41 -18.68 14.60
C GLN A 239 3.63 -17.84 15.61
N ILE A 240 4.30 -17.27 16.62
CA ILE A 240 3.67 -16.36 17.59
C ILE A 240 3.13 -15.10 16.89
N MET A 241 3.86 -14.58 15.91
CA MET A 241 3.43 -13.41 15.13
C MET A 241 2.16 -13.71 14.33
N ILE A 242 2.09 -14.85 13.63
CA ILE A 242 0.90 -15.29 12.88
C ILE A 242 -0.30 -15.43 13.83
N GLU A 243 -0.13 -16.10 14.96
CA GLU A 243 -1.21 -16.28 15.94
C GLU A 243 -1.73 -14.94 16.48
N ASN A 244 -0.83 -14.00 16.77
CA ASN A 244 -1.19 -12.67 17.26
C ASN A 244 -1.97 -11.85 16.23
N LEU A 245 -1.67 -11.97 14.94
CA LEU A 245 -2.39 -11.29 13.87
C LEU A 245 -3.77 -11.90 13.62
N ARG A 246 -3.87 -13.24 13.66
CA ARG A 246 -5.17 -13.94 13.57
C ARG A 246 -6.14 -13.55 14.68
N ARG A 247 -5.64 -13.32 15.90
CA ARG A 247 -6.46 -12.78 17.02
C ARG A 247 -7.03 -11.40 16.74
N ARG A 248 -6.46 -10.65 15.78
CA ARG A 248 -6.95 -9.36 15.29
C ARG A 248 -7.70 -9.49 13.95
N GLN A 249 -8.15 -10.70 13.62
CA GLN A 249 -8.85 -11.03 12.37
C GLN A 249 -8.02 -10.72 11.11
N CYS A 250 -6.69 -10.66 11.23
CA CYS A 250 -5.78 -10.43 10.11
C CYS A 250 -4.98 -11.71 9.84
N ASP A 251 -5.35 -12.45 8.80
CA ASP A 251 -4.54 -13.57 8.32
C ASP A 251 -3.45 -13.09 7.36
N LEU A 252 -2.30 -13.78 7.38
CA LEU A 252 -1.19 -13.53 6.47
C LEU A 252 -1.24 -14.55 5.34
N ALA A 253 -2.14 -14.31 4.37
CA ALA A 253 -2.38 -15.23 3.26
C ALA A 253 -1.11 -15.59 2.46
N GLY A 254 -0.13 -14.69 2.43
CA GLY A 254 1.14 -14.84 1.72
C GLY A 254 2.31 -15.30 2.60
N VAL A 255 2.08 -15.75 3.85
CA VAL A 255 3.19 -16.03 4.80
C VAL A 255 4.18 -17.10 4.32
N GLU A 256 3.76 -17.98 3.39
CA GLU A 256 4.61 -19.01 2.81
C GLU A 256 5.81 -18.43 2.03
N THR A 257 5.65 -17.26 1.40
CA THR A 257 6.71 -16.58 0.65
C THR A 257 7.76 -15.96 1.59
N CYS A 258 7.36 -15.67 2.84
CA CYS A 258 8.16 -15.04 3.89
C CYS A 258 9.10 -16.02 4.64
N LYS A 259 9.45 -17.16 4.04
CA LYS A 259 10.26 -18.21 4.68
C LYS A 259 11.70 -17.80 4.95
N SER A 260 12.33 -17.05 4.04
CA SER A 260 13.74 -16.66 4.10
C SER A 260 14.04 -15.51 3.13
N LEU A 261 15.20 -14.86 3.26
CA LEU A 261 15.64 -13.87 2.26
C LEU A 261 15.77 -14.49 0.85
N GLU A 262 16.14 -15.77 0.77
CA GLU A 262 16.30 -16.48 -0.50
C GLU A 262 14.97 -16.81 -1.18
N SER A 263 13.91 -17.07 -0.40
CA SER A 263 12.57 -17.26 -0.98
C SER A 263 12.04 -15.93 -1.53
N GLN A 264 12.30 -14.83 -0.81
CA GLN A 264 11.97 -13.49 -1.29
C GLN A 264 12.68 -13.17 -2.61
N VAL A 265 13.94 -13.57 -2.82
CA VAL A 265 14.64 -13.34 -4.10
C VAL A 265 14.09 -14.21 -5.23
N ARG A 266 13.85 -15.51 -4.98
CA ARG A 266 13.50 -16.48 -6.03
C ARG A 266 12.12 -16.29 -6.65
N GLU A 267 11.19 -15.68 -5.93
CA GLU A 267 9.82 -15.47 -6.44
C GLU A 267 9.72 -14.30 -7.43
N HIS A 268 10.79 -13.54 -7.65
CA HIS A 268 10.77 -12.35 -8.48
C HIS A 268 11.45 -12.62 -9.83
N THR A 269 10.68 -12.57 -10.93
CA THR A 269 11.16 -12.63 -12.33
C THR A 269 11.94 -11.38 -12.78
N TRP A 270 12.50 -10.63 -11.85
CA TRP A 270 13.16 -9.36 -12.08
C TRP A 270 14.66 -9.57 -12.37
N GLY A 271 15.21 -8.79 -13.29
CA GLY A 271 16.58 -9.01 -13.80
C GLY A 271 17.70 -8.90 -12.75
N VAL A 272 17.48 -8.13 -11.66
CA VAL A 272 18.37 -8.02 -10.50
C VAL A 272 17.54 -7.89 -9.23
N CYS A 273 17.86 -8.66 -8.19
CA CYS A 273 17.21 -8.60 -6.89
C CYS A 273 18.27 -8.44 -5.79
N LEU A 274 18.03 -7.53 -4.84
CA LEU A 274 18.86 -7.32 -3.66
C LEU A 274 17.99 -7.52 -2.42
N SER A 275 18.44 -8.34 -1.48
CA SER A 275 17.81 -8.54 -0.17
C SER A 275 18.79 -8.13 0.93
N SER A 276 18.27 -7.44 1.96
CA SER A 276 19.06 -6.89 3.08
C SER A 276 18.35 -7.07 4.41
#